data_AF-A0A7S2EB94-F1
#
_entry.id   AF-A0A7S2EB94-F1
#
_cell.length_a   1.000
_cell.length_b   1.000
_cell.length_c   1.000
_cell.angle_alpha   90.00
_cell.angle_beta   90.00
_cell.angle_gamma   90.00
#
_symmetry.space_group_name_H-M   'P 1'
#
loop_
_entity.id
_entity.type
_entity.pdbx_description
1 polymer ?
#
loop_
_entity_poly.entity_id
_entity_poly.type
_entity_poly.pdbx_seq_one_letter_code
_entity_poly.pdbx_strand_id
1 'polypeptide(L)'
;MVSAESTSADVCPKAVVKAAKRALKRADSGTMKIKALAKEVAASMSSENSTPSSSDGEGDGVCHKAVRRAIEGSGKFSVEGKVVSLSSSSSKRKRKEDEDEAEKEKEKEGGGGGDSGSGSESPKKKRKKDKKKKKEKKSDNDGGNTVDRASSTPSSSSSPSSPPVDTESWRKEHGVVLRDTRDADGGPSASTDANYAPFVAFAHAEGHGAAPLLNRCTNVKKFDRPSPIQAQCWPVLLREGSDGRRRDAVGIAETGSGKTLAFSLPALTAMYNEDRGRNGGGGGGGKRGRLPRMLVLAPTRELAMQSHEVLEEFGADVSLTSVVIYGGVPKHQQKSTLRSGVDCVVATPGRLKDLIDEGSVDLSKVRQLVLDEADRMLDMGFIDDVRYIVSKCTPREDGRRTAMFSATWPPEVAGLAMEYMNDPVRVYVGKDGAAEMIGENGEAGLSANKRVKQTVEVIEDRARSARLRQLLRGYYKGGKVKTGFR
;
A
#
# COMPACT_ATOMS: atom_id res chain seq x y z
N MET A 1 -47.98 -9.48 -32.00
CA MET A 1 -47.57 -8.14 -32.48
C MET A 1 -46.21 -7.85 -31.87
N VAL A 2 -45.21 -7.54 -32.69
CA VAL A 2 -43.89 -7.09 -32.23
C VAL A 2 -43.87 -5.57 -32.38
N SER A 3 -43.64 -4.84 -31.28
CA SER A 3 -43.42 -3.40 -31.33
C SER A 3 -41.92 -3.15 -31.46
N ALA A 4 -41.49 -2.51 -32.54
CA ALA A 4 -40.08 -2.18 -32.75
C ALA A 4 -39.67 -1.00 -31.86
N GLU A 5 -38.63 -1.17 -31.04
CA GLU A 5 -37.89 -0.03 -30.52
C GLU A 5 -37.02 0.54 -31.65
N SER A 6 -37.14 1.85 -31.90
CA SER A 6 -36.38 2.55 -32.93
C SER A 6 -34.88 2.50 -32.64
N THR A 7 -34.09 1.94 -33.57
CA THR A 7 -32.63 1.86 -33.47
C THR A 7 -32.01 3.26 -33.49
N SER A 8 -31.64 3.80 -32.33
CA SER A 8 -30.92 5.08 -32.26
C SER A 8 -29.55 4.96 -32.92
N ALA A 9 -29.24 5.84 -33.87
CA ALA A 9 -27.96 5.86 -34.58
C ALA A 9 -26.75 5.77 -33.63
N ASP A 10 -25.84 4.83 -33.91
CA ASP A 10 -24.80 4.42 -32.96
C ASP A 10 -23.62 5.41 -32.94
N VAL A 11 -23.65 6.31 -31.95
CA VAL A 11 -22.75 7.47 -31.90
C VAL A 11 -21.39 7.06 -31.32
N CYS A 12 -20.39 6.88 -32.19
CA CYS A 12 -19.01 6.50 -31.82
C CYS A 12 -18.49 7.27 -30.57
N PRO A 13 -18.27 6.61 -29.41
CA PRO A 13 -17.93 7.30 -28.16
C PRO A 13 -16.65 8.13 -28.24
N LYS A 14 -15.66 7.68 -29.03
CA LYS A 14 -14.41 8.41 -29.26
C LYS A 14 -14.63 9.75 -29.97
N ALA A 15 -15.63 9.83 -30.86
CA ALA A 15 -16.02 11.09 -31.51
C ALA A 15 -16.74 12.03 -30.54
N VAL A 16 -17.69 11.51 -29.75
CA VAL A 16 -18.42 12.29 -28.73
C VAL A 16 -17.46 12.92 -27.72
N VAL A 17 -16.49 12.16 -27.20
CA VAL A 17 -15.49 12.65 -26.25
C VAL A 17 -14.58 13.72 -26.89
N LYS A 18 -14.20 13.56 -28.16
CA LYS A 18 -13.40 14.55 -28.91
C LYS A 18 -14.17 15.86 -29.12
N ALA A 19 -15.46 15.78 -29.42
CA ALA A 19 -16.34 16.94 -29.54
C ALA A 19 -16.58 17.63 -28.18
N ALA A 20 -16.86 16.87 -27.12
CA ALA A 20 -17.05 17.39 -25.77
C ALA A 20 -15.81 18.15 -25.24
N LYS A 21 -14.60 17.64 -25.50
CA LYS A 21 -13.35 18.35 -25.14
C LYS A 21 -13.15 19.65 -25.95
N ARG A 22 -13.61 19.70 -27.22
CA ARG A 22 -13.58 20.93 -28.05
C ARG A 22 -14.57 21.99 -27.53
N ALA A 23 -15.79 21.60 -27.21
CA ALA A 23 -16.83 22.47 -26.64
C ALA A 23 -16.37 23.06 -25.28
N LEU A 24 -15.91 22.20 -24.36
CA LEU A 24 -15.45 22.63 -23.04
C LEU A 24 -14.26 23.60 -23.10
N LYS A 25 -13.39 23.49 -24.12
CA LYS A 25 -12.30 24.47 -24.33
C LYS A 25 -12.83 25.84 -24.79
N ARG A 26 -13.86 25.88 -25.65
CA ARG A 26 -14.49 27.10 -26.18
C ARG A 26 -15.37 27.86 -25.18
N ALA A 27 -15.91 27.20 -24.15
CA ALA A 27 -16.79 27.86 -23.18
C ALA A 27 -16.03 28.83 -22.26
N ASP A 28 -16.51 30.07 -22.13
CA ASP A 28 -15.88 31.11 -21.29
C ASP A 28 -15.95 30.80 -19.79
N SER A 29 -16.98 30.07 -19.33
CA SER A 29 -17.16 29.74 -17.92
C SER A 29 -16.33 28.53 -17.48
N GLY A 30 -15.63 28.65 -16.35
CA GLY A 30 -14.82 27.56 -15.76
C GLY A 30 -15.59 26.30 -15.35
N THR A 31 -16.93 26.34 -15.35
CA THR A 31 -17.78 25.15 -15.21
C THR A 31 -18.90 25.15 -16.25
N MET A 32 -19.33 23.96 -16.66
CA MET A 32 -20.53 23.74 -17.47
C MET A 32 -21.44 22.70 -16.81
N LYS A 33 -22.75 22.75 -17.12
CA LYS A 33 -23.72 21.70 -16.73
C LYS A 33 -23.77 20.64 -17.82
N ILE A 34 -23.71 19.35 -17.47
CA ILE A 34 -23.62 18.26 -18.47
C ILE A 34 -24.76 18.26 -19.50
N LYS A 35 -25.98 18.68 -19.13
CA LYS A 35 -27.12 18.81 -20.05
C LYS A 35 -26.90 19.88 -21.15
N ALA A 36 -26.14 20.94 -20.87
CA ALA A 36 -25.82 21.97 -21.85
C ALA A 36 -24.74 21.46 -22.82
N LEU A 37 -23.64 20.90 -22.28
CA LEU A 37 -22.55 20.30 -23.06
C LEU A 37 -23.07 19.20 -24.01
N ALA A 38 -23.95 18.31 -23.54
CA ALA A 38 -24.53 17.27 -24.38
C ALA A 38 -25.47 17.80 -25.49
N LYS A 39 -26.11 18.96 -25.30
CA LYS A 39 -26.92 19.63 -26.33
C LYS A 39 -26.03 20.30 -27.38
N GLU A 40 -24.95 20.96 -26.95
CA GLU A 40 -23.98 21.60 -27.82
C GLU A 40 -23.25 20.58 -28.71
N VAL A 41 -22.77 19.48 -28.13
CA VAL A 41 -22.10 18.39 -28.85
C VAL A 41 -23.04 17.71 -29.85
N ALA A 42 -24.30 17.48 -29.48
CA ALA A 42 -25.31 16.95 -30.40
C ALA A 42 -25.57 17.89 -31.59
N ALA A 43 -25.62 19.21 -31.34
CA ALA A 43 -25.77 20.20 -32.39
C ALA A 43 -24.54 20.23 -33.33
N SER A 44 -23.31 20.26 -32.79
CA SER A 44 -22.09 20.28 -33.62
C SER A 44 -21.96 19.02 -34.49
N MET A 45 -22.26 17.84 -33.93
CA MET A 45 -22.20 16.58 -34.69
C MET A 45 -23.32 16.45 -35.73
N SER A 46 -24.45 17.16 -35.55
CA SER A 46 -25.50 17.24 -36.57
C SER A 46 -25.12 18.21 -37.71
N SER A 47 -24.40 19.30 -37.41
CA SER A 47 -23.92 20.25 -38.43
C SER A 47 -22.70 19.78 -39.23
N GLU A 48 -21.90 18.84 -38.69
CA GLU A 48 -20.75 18.26 -39.42
C GLU A 48 -21.17 17.20 -40.46
N ASN A 49 -22.45 16.81 -40.54
CA ASN A 49 -22.94 15.68 -41.34
C ASN A 49 -23.92 16.04 -42.48
N SER A 50 -24.07 17.32 -42.83
CA SER A 50 -25.03 17.78 -43.86
C SER A 50 -24.36 18.13 -45.20
N THR A 51 -24.31 17.17 -46.13
CA THR A 51 -24.04 17.45 -47.55
C THR A 51 -25.34 17.79 -48.31
N PRO A 52 -25.33 18.73 -49.27
CA PRO A 52 -26.57 19.17 -49.93
C PRO A 52 -26.98 18.25 -51.10
N SER A 53 -27.94 17.37 -50.87
CA SER A 53 -28.63 16.62 -51.95
C SER A 53 -30.10 16.31 -51.59
N SER A 54 -31.01 16.94 -52.35
CA SER A 54 -32.43 16.63 -52.64
C SER A 54 -33.27 15.67 -51.78
N SER A 55 -34.52 16.10 -51.56
CA SER A 55 -35.77 15.34 -51.31
C SER A 55 -35.91 14.54 -50.00
N ASP A 56 -36.75 15.10 -49.11
CA ASP A 56 -37.82 14.45 -48.35
C ASP A 56 -37.51 13.14 -47.60
N GLY A 57 -36.99 13.30 -46.39
CA GLY A 57 -37.00 12.30 -45.32
C GLY A 57 -36.81 12.96 -43.95
N GLU A 58 -37.44 12.45 -42.90
CA GLU A 58 -37.24 12.96 -41.54
C GLU A 58 -35.79 12.70 -41.09
N GLY A 59 -35.04 13.79 -40.84
CA GLY A 59 -33.61 13.71 -40.53
C GLY A 59 -33.34 13.17 -39.13
N ASP A 60 -32.70 12.01 -39.05
CA ASP A 60 -32.33 11.31 -37.81
C ASP A 60 -31.19 12.04 -37.07
N GLY A 61 -31.56 13.14 -36.40
CA GLY A 61 -30.63 14.02 -35.69
C GLY A 61 -30.02 13.37 -34.45
N VAL A 62 -28.71 13.60 -34.22
CA VAL A 62 -27.95 12.94 -33.15
C VAL A 62 -28.58 13.19 -31.77
N CYS A 63 -29.19 12.14 -31.20
CA CYS A 63 -29.99 12.28 -29.99
C CYS A 63 -29.15 12.70 -28.78
N HIS A 64 -29.42 13.89 -28.23
CA HIS A 64 -28.69 14.44 -27.07
C HIS A 64 -28.74 13.55 -25.81
N LYS A 65 -29.71 12.62 -25.72
CA LYS A 65 -29.76 11.61 -24.64
C LYS A 65 -28.67 10.54 -24.81
N ALA A 66 -28.38 10.11 -26.04
CA ALA A 66 -27.30 9.18 -26.34
C ALA A 66 -25.93 9.84 -26.13
N VAL A 67 -25.75 11.07 -26.64
CA VAL A 67 -24.56 11.90 -26.38
C VAL A 67 -24.33 12.08 -24.88
N ARG A 68 -25.38 12.37 -24.10
CA ARG A 68 -25.26 12.45 -22.63
C ARG A 68 -24.83 11.13 -22.00
N ARG A 69 -25.44 9.99 -22.37
CA ARG A 69 -25.02 8.67 -21.86
C ARG A 69 -23.56 8.36 -22.19
N ALA A 70 -23.09 8.68 -23.39
CA ALA A 70 -21.69 8.49 -23.79
C ALA A 70 -20.71 9.36 -22.98
N ILE A 71 -21.09 10.60 -22.64
CA ILE A 71 -20.28 11.48 -21.76
C ILE A 71 -20.32 10.97 -20.30
N GLU A 72 -21.48 10.53 -19.80
CA GLU A 72 -21.62 10.02 -18.42
C GLU A 72 -20.87 8.69 -18.22
N GLY A 73 -20.92 7.79 -19.21
CA GLY A 73 -20.20 6.51 -19.19
C GLY A 73 -18.69 6.59 -19.45
N SER A 74 -18.15 7.75 -19.82
CA SER A 74 -16.70 7.96 -20.03
C SER A 74 -16.00 8.77 -18.94
N GLY A 75 -16.67 9.00 -17.80
CA GLY A 75 -16.07 9.44 -16.55
C GLY A 75 -15.99 10.97 -16.33
N LYS A 76 -15.23 11.39 -15.32
CA LYS A 76 -15.08 12.80 -14.95
C LYS A 76 -14.17 13.53 -15.94
N PHE A 77 -14.75 14.38 -16.79
CA PHE A 77 -13.99 15.25 -17.67
C PHE A 77 -13.49 16.52 -16.97
N SER A 78 -12.18 16.73 -17.05
CA SER A 78 -11.50 18.00 -16.79
C SER A 78 -10.54 18.29 -17.95
N VAL A 79 -10.48 19.53 -18.41
CA VAL A 79 -9.53 20.02 -19.42
C VAL A 79 -9.14 21.44 -19.04
N GLU A 80 -7.83 21.72 -18.93
CA GLU A 80 -7.30 23.08 -18.68
C GLU A 80 -7.96 23.77 -17.46
N GLY A 81 -8.24 23.00 -16.41
CA GLY A 81 -8.86 23.45 -15.16
C GLY A 81 -10.39 23.61 -15.20
N LYS A 82 -11.04 23.50 -16.38
CA LYS A 82 -12.50 23.61 -16.54
C LYS A 82 -13.19 22.28 -16.20
N VAL A 83 -14.27 22.32 -15.42
CA VAL A 83 -14.90 21.12 -14.82
C VAL A 83 -16.37 20.97 -15.22
N VAL A 84 -16.79 19.76 -15.57
CA VAL A 84 -18.21 19.45 -15.85
C VAL A 84 -18.96 19.12 -14.55
N SER A 85 -20.01 19.89 -14.26
CA SER A 85 -20.85 19.69 -13.09
C SER A 85 -21.91 18.60 -13.31
N LEU A 86 -21.83 17.55 -12.48
CA LEU A 86 -22.79 16.44 -12.40
C LEU A 86 -23.76 16.71 -11.24
N SER A 87 -24.97 17.15 -11.55
CA SER A 87 -26.01 17.40 -10.53
C SER A 87 -26.73 16.09 -10.15
N SER A 88 -26.25 15.39 -9.13
CA SER A 88 -26.97 14.27 -8.52
C SER A 88 -28.08 14.78 -7.58
N SER A 89 -29.27 14.19 -7.66
CA SER A 89 -30.46 14.67 -6.95
C SER A 89 -30.61 14.15 -5.51
N SER A 90 -29.61 13.44 -4.97
CA SER A 90 -29.68 12.80 -3.65
C SER A 90 -29.46 13.76 -2.47
N SER A 91 -28.75 14.88 -2.67
CA SER A 91 -28.33 15.80 -1.60
C SER A 91 -29.44 16.61 -0.93
N LYS A 92 -30.72 16.40 -1.30
CA LYS A 92 -31.88 17.14 -0.76
C LYS A 92 -32.80 16.33 0.16
N ARG A 93 -32.49 15.06 0.45
CA ARG A 93 -33.15 14.29 1.53
C ARG A 93 -32.38 14.37 2.84
N LYS A 94 -31.10 13.97 2.83
CA LYS A 94 -30.29 13.85 4.04
C LYS A 94 -30.25 15.11 4.91
N ARG A 95 -30.16 16.30 4.30
CA ARG A 95 -30.17 17.58 5.04
C ARG A 95 -31.41 17.83 5.90
N LYS A 96 -32.54 17.16 5.65
CA LYS A 96 -33.72 17.29 6.53
C LYS A 96 -33.63 16.32 7.72
N GLU A 97 -33.08 15.13 7.50
CA GLU A 97 -32.86 14.14 8.55
C GLU A 97 -31.80 14.65 9.55
N ASP A 98 -30.74 15.30 9.05
CA ASP A 98 -29.70 15.95 9.88
C ASP A 98 -30.23 17.15 10.70
N GLU A 99 -31.32 17.81 10.29
CA GLU A 99 -31.94 18.94 11.01
C GLU A 99 -32.92 18.45 12.11
N ASP A 100 -33.75 17.44 11.82
CA ASP A 100 -34.75 16.87 12.75
C ASP A 100 -34.12 16.12 13.97
N GLU A 101 -32.84 15.73 13.91
CA GLU A 101 -32.10 15.22 15.08
C GLU A 101 -31.45 16.33 15.94
N ALA A 102 -30.98 17.41 15.30
CA ALA A 102 -30.24 18.49 15.97
C ALA A 102 -31.08 19.36 16.94
N GLU A 103 -32.42 19.33 16.83
CA GLU A 103 -33.30 19.92 17.84
C GLU A 103 -33.54 18.99 19.04
N LYS A 104 -33.53 17.66 18.85
CA LYS A 104 -33.82 16.67 19.91
C LYS A 104 -32.72 16.52 20.96
N GLU A 105 -31.47 16.81 20.64
CA GLU A 105 -30.39 16.78 21.63
C GLU A 105 -30.37 18.03 22.53
N LYS A 106 -30.89 19.17 22.03
CA LYS A 106 -30.87 20.46 22.76
C LYS A 106 -31.85 20.54 23.93
N GLU A 107 -32.87 19.68 23.98
CA GLU A 107 -33.82 19.61 25.11
C GLU A 107 -33.33 18.75 26.29
N LYS A 108 -32.10 18.17 26.23
CA LYS A 108 -31.63 17.21 27.25
C LYS A 108 -30.47 17.65 28.15
N GLU A 109 -29.72 18.69 27.80
CA GLU A 109 -28.62 19.20 28.65
C GLU A 109 -29.01 20.47 29.41
N GLY A 110 -29.78 20.29 30.49
CA GLY A 110 -30.27 21.39 31.33
C GLY A 110 -30.53 21.01 32.79
N GLY A 111 -29.48 20.69 33.56
CA GLY A 111 -29.65 20.46 35.02
C GLY A 111 -28.42 20.05 35.84
N GLY A 112 -27.77 21.03 36.49
CA GLY A 112 -26.88 20.85 37.67
C GLY A 112 -25.46 20.29 37.43
N GLY A 113 -24.48 20.47 38.33
CA GLY A 113 -24.45 21.37 39.50
C GLY A 113 -23.52 20.94 40.67
N GLY A 114 -22.30 21.50 40.76
CA GLY A 114 -21.35 21.32 41.90
C GLY A 114 -20.62 19.96 41.96
N ASP A 115 -19.58 19.74 42.78
CA ASP A 115 -18.65 20.61 43.54
C ASP A 115 -17.40 19.79 44.00
N SER A 116 -16.27 20.46 44.31
CA SER A 116 -15.05 20.04 45.09
C SER A 116 -14.36 18.66 44.86
N GLY A 117 -13.09 18.38 45.25
CA GLY A 117 -11.96 19.20 45.74
C GLY A 117 -10.78 18.35 46.30
N SER A 118 -9.50 18.69 45.99
CA SER A 118 -8.24 17.98 46.40
C SER A 118 -8.03 16.55 45.82
N GLY A 119 -6.97 15.74 46.04
CA GLY A 119 -5.66 15.81 46.74
C GLY A 119 -5.04 14.38 46.89
N SER A 120 -3.76 14.09 47.18
CA SER A 120 -2.48 14.86 47.18
C SER A 120 -1.24 13.92 47.33
N GLU A 121 -0.08 14.30 46.76
CA GLU A 121 1.30 13.81 47.04
C GLU A 121 1.77 12.35 46.72
N SER A 122 3.08 12.11 46.91
CA SER A 122 3.85 10.86 46.68
C SER A 122 4.82 10.62 47.85
N PRO A 123 5.48 9.44 47.96
CA PRO A 123 6.96 9.51 48.04
C PRO A 123 7.76 8.33 47.40
N LYS A 124 9.07 8.53 47.29
CA LYS A 124 10.09 7.65 46.66
C LYS A 124 10.81 6.74 47.66
N LYS A 125 11.48 5.67 47.20
CA LYS A 125 12.71 5.13 47.86
C LYS A 125 13.69 4.42 46.90
N LYS A 126 14.95 4.28 47.33
CA LYS A 126 16.13 3.80 46.57
C LYS A 126 16.70 2.48 47.14
N ARG A 127 17.39 1.65 46.33
CA ARG A 127 18.64 0.95 46.73
C ARG A 127 19.50 0.49 45.52
N LYS A 128 20.62 -0.22 45.77
CA LYS A 128 21.96 0.18 45.25
C LYS A 128 23.02 -0.98 45.22
N LYS A 129 23.87 -1.04 44.17
CA LYS A 129 25.20 -1.76 44.07
C LYS A 129 25.17 -3.32 44.01
N ASP A 130 26.25 -4.07 43.65
CA ASP A 130 27.70 -3.76 43.45
C ASP A 130 28.46 -4.76 42.49
N LYS A 131 29.68 -4.38 42.00
CA LYS A 131 30.93 -5.15 41.61
C LYS A 131 30.94 -6.55 40.88
N LYS A 132 32.04 -7.10 40.28
CA LYS A 132 33.33 -6.61 39.63
C LYS A 132 34.32 -7.78 39.19
N LYS A 133 34.78 -7.80 37.92
CA LYS A 133 36.06 -8.32 37.28
C LYS A 133 36.63 -9.77 37.44
N LYS A 134 37.00 -10.38 36.28
CA LYS A 134 38.28 -11.06 35.86
C LYS A 134 38.30 -11.16 34.30
N LYS A 135 39.34 -11.34 33.45
CA LYS A 135 40.82 -11.59 33.44
C LYS A 135 41.33 -13.02 33.76
N GLU A 136 42.35 -13.62 33.08
CA GLU A 136 43.45 -13.16 32.19
C GLU A 136 43.90 -14.20 31.10
N LYS A 137 44.60 -13.72 30.03
CA LYS A 137 45.75 -14.32 29.24
C LYS A 137 45.61 -15.74 28.63
N LYS A 138 46.37 -16.20 27.61
CA LYS A 138 47.54 -15.73 26.78
C LYS A 138 47.28 -16.21 25.30
N SER A 139 48.07 -16.12 24.21
CA SER A 139 49.47 -15.70 23.90
C SER A 139 49.67 -15.27 22.43
N ASP A 140 50.83 -14.66 22.17
CA ASP A 140 51.81 -14.84 21.06
C ASP A 140 51.48 -15.96 20.03
N ASN A 141 51.49 -15.78 18.70
CA ASN A 141 52.40 -15.10 17.73
C ASN A 141 53.56 -15.98 17.22
N ASP A 142 53.50 -16.42 15.96
CA ASP A 142 54.47 -16.13 14.86
C ASP A 142 54.09 -16.91 13.57
N GLY A 143 54.74 -16.62 12.43
CA GLY A 143 54.81 -17.49 11.25
C GLY A 143 53.83 -17.15 10.11
N GLY A 144 54.29 -16.36 9.15
CA GLY A 144 53.59 -16.13 7.88
C GLY A 144 54.30 -16.79 6.69
N ASN A 145 53.67 -16.76 5.51
CA ASN A 145 54.40 -16.84 4.23
C ASN A 145 53.67 -16.10 3.10
N THR A 146 54.40 -15.88 2.01
CA THR A 146 53.97 -15.39 0.69
C THR A 146 53.09 -16.44 -0.04
N VAL A 147 52.52 -16.25 -1.24
CA VAL A 147 52.97 -15.51 -2.43
C VAL A 147 51.81 -15.04 -3.34
N ASP A 148 52.14 -14.04 -4.15
CA ASP A 148 51.71 -13.75 -5.54
C ASP A 148 50.25 -13.50 -5.93
N ARG A 149 50.14 -12.42 -6.74
CA ARG A 149 48.92 -11.84 -7.32
C ARG A 149 49.07 -11.84 -8.83
N ALA A 150 48.53 -12.86 -9.51
CA ALA A 150 48.40 -12.85 -10.96
C ALA A 150 47.12 -12.12 -11.40
N SER A 151 47.18 -11.38 -12.52
CA SER A 151 46.08 -10.54 -13.00
C SER A 151 45.38 -11.11 -14.23
N SER A 152 44.04 -11.15 -14.21
CA SER A 152 43.24 -11.16 -15.44
C SER A 152 41.87 -10.52 -15.21
N THR A 153 41.33 -9.86 -16.22
CA THR A 153 40.03 -9.16 -16.21
C THR A 153 38.91 -10.06 -16.74
N PRO A 154 37.73 -10.12 -16.08
CA PRO A 154 36.53 -10.71 -16.67
C PRO A 154 35.70 -9.64 -17.39
N SER A 155 35.44 -9.85 -18.68
CA SER A 155 34.42 -9.12 -19.44
C SER A 155 33.02 -9.73 -19.22
N SER A 156 31.98 -8.93 -19.47
CA SER A 156 30.60 -9.38 -19.78
C SER A 156 30.00 -10.49 -18.90
N SER A 157 29.36 -10.11 -17.79
CA SER A 157 28.58 -11.05 -16.96
C SER A 157 27.23 -11.43 -17.58
N SER A 158 27.14 -12.61 -18.17
CA SER A 158 25.85 -13.27 -18.43
C SER A 158 25.31 -13.90 -17.14
N SER A 159 24.02 -13.71 -16.85
CA SER A 159 23.39 -14.31 -15.66
C SER A 159 23.11 -15.80 -15.87
N PRO A 160 23.29 -16.66 -14.85
CA PRO A 160 22.97 -18.09 -14.97
C PRO A 160 21.46 -18.31 -14.97
N SER A 161 20.91 -18.83 -16.06
CA SER A 161 19.49 -19.21 -16.16
C SER A 161 19.24 -20.58 -15.54
N SER A 162 18.65 -20.61 -14.34
CA SER A 162 17.85 -21.75 -13.89
C SER A 162 16.69 -22.00 -14.87
N PRO A 163 16.16 -23.24 -14.99
CA PRO A 163 15.17 -23.56 -16.00
C PRO A 163 13.90 -22.70 -15.86
N PRO A 164 13.22 -22.36 -16.98
CA PRO A 164 11.99 -21.59 -16.93
C PRO A 164 10.90 -22.44 -16.28
N VAL A 165 10.66 -22.20 -14.98
CA VAL A 165 9.38 -22.51 -14.36
C VAL A 165 8.33 -21.75 -15.16
N ASP A 166 7.34 -22.47 -15.70
CA ASP A 166 6.20 -21.83 -16.35
C ASP A 166 5.55 -20.87 -15.36
N THR A 167 5.75 -19.59 -15.65
CA THR A 167 5.40 -18.47 -14.78
C THR A 167 3.89 -18.25 -14.77
N GLU A 168 3.18 -18.62 -15.84
CA GLU A 168 1.73 -18.59 -15.86
C GLU A 168 1.16 -19.75 -15.03
N SER A 169 1.65 -20.99 -15.25
CA SER A 169 1.22 -22.14 -14.45
C SER A 169 1.51 -22.00 -12.95
N TRP A 170 2.70 -21.53 -12.55
CA TRP A 170 3.01 -21.33 -11.13
C TRP A 170 2.10 -20.29 -10.47
N ARG A 171 1.83 -19.17 -11.18
CA ARG A 171 0.91 -18.14 -10.69
C ARG A 171 -0.51 -18.68 -10.58
N LYS A 172 -0.97 -19.46 -11.57
CA LYS A 172 -2.27 -20.12 -11.57
C LYS A 172 -2.43 -21.11 -10.40
N GLU A 173 -1.42 -21.93 -10.13
CA GLU A 173 -1.37 -22.85 -8.98
C GLU A 173 -1.48 -22.12 -7.63
N HIS A 174 -0.82 -20.97 -7.50
CA HIS A 174 -0.75 -20.21 -6.26
C HIS A 174 -1.83 -19.12 -6.15
N GLY A 175 -2.73 -18.99 -7.14
CA GLY A 175 -3.77 -17.96 -7.21
C GLY A 175 -3.19 -16.55 -7.22
N VAL A 176 -2.22 -16.28 -8.09
CA VAL A 176 -1.50 -15.02 -8.20
C VAL A 176 -1.90 -14.27 -9.47
N VAL A 177 -2.34 -13.02 -9.35
CA VAL A 177 -2.59 -12.12 -10.49
C VAL A 177 -1.69 -10.89 -10.39
N LEU A 178 -1.09 -10.52 -11.52
CA LEU A 178 -0.16 -9.41 -11.67
C LEU A 178 -0.75 -8.38 -12.63
N ARG A 179 -0.70 -7.09 -12.27
CA ARG A 179 -1.10 -5.97 -13.14
C ARG A 179 -0.09 -4.83 -13.07
N ASP A 180 0.56 -4.50 -14.18
CA ASP A 180 1.35 -3.29 -14.33
C ASP A 180 0.42 -2.13 -14.75
N THR A 181 0.40 -1.00 -14.03
CA THR A 181 -0.48 0.14 -14.40
C THR A 181 -0.06 0.88 -15.68
N ARG A 182 1.08 0.53 -16.28
CA ARG A 182 1.52 1.05 -17.59
C ARG A 182 0.93 0.26 -18.76
N ASP A 183 0.49 -0.98 -18.54
CA ASP A 183 -0.16 -1.81 -19.54
C ASP A 183 -1.61 -1.31 -19.71
N ALA A 184 -1.84 -0.48 -20.74
CA ALA A 184 -3.05 0.34 -20.89
C ALA A 184 -4.39 -0.44 -20.93
N ASP A 185 -4.33 -1.73 -21.29
CA ASP A 185 -5.49 -2.62 -21.40
C ASP A 185 -5.68 -3.53 -20.17
N GLY A 186 -4.83 -3.42 -19.13
CA GLY A 186 -5.03 -4.06 -17.82
C GLY A 186 -4.91 -5.59 -17.75
N GLY A 187 -4.54 -6.24 -18.86
CA GLY A 187 -4.14 -7.65 -18.93
C GLY A 187 -2.63 -7.83 -18.71
N PRO A 188 -2.15 -9.08 -18.53
CA PRO A 188 -0.72 -9.37 -18.46
C PRO A 188 -0.07 -9.18 -19.84
N SER A 189 0.70 -8.11 -20.02
CA SER A 189 1.59 -8.00 -21.17
C SER A 189 2.75 -8.98 -21.04
N ALA A 190 3.19 -9.59 -22.15
CA ALA A 190 4.38 -10.43 -22.19
C ALA A 190 5.65 -9.69 -21.71
N SER A 191 5.69 -8.35 -21.79
CA SER A 191 6.73 -7.52 -21.19
C SER A 191 6.73 -7.55 -19.66
N THR A 192 5.55 -7.62 -19.05
CA THR A 192 5.37 -7.67 -17.58
C THR A 192 5.81 -9.04 -17.03
N ASP A 193 5.65 -10.11 -17.81
CA ASP A 193 6.02 -11.47 -17.39
C ASP A 193 7.53 -11.73 -17.46
N ALA A 194 8.19 -11.33 -18.54
CA ALA A 194 9.65 -11.42 -18.63
C ALA A 194 10.36 -10.57 -17.54
N ASN A 195 9.79 -9.41 -17.19
CA ASN A 195 10.38 -8.51 -16.20
C ASN A 195 10.09 -8.91 -14.74
N TYR A 196 8.99 -9.61 -14.45
CA TYR A 196 8.58 -9.95 -13.09
C TYR A 196 8.24 -11.43 -12.89
N ALA A 197 9.07 -12.32 -13.44
CA ALA A 197 9.03 -13.75 -13.15
C ALA A 197 9.25 -14.04 -11.64
N PRO A 198 8.47 -14.94 -11.02
CA PRO A 198 8.44 -15.13 -9.57
C PRO A 198 9.70 -15.80 -9.01
N PHE A 199 10.13 -15.34 -7.85
CA PHE A 199 11.27 -15.89 -7.12
C PHE A 199 10.82 -17.11 -6.29
N VAL A 200 10.65 -18.25 -6.95
CA VAL A 200 10.13 -19.49 -6.33
C VAL A 200 11.08 -20.11 -5.27
N ALA A 201 12.36 -19.74 -5.29
CA ALA A 201 13.38 -20.13 -4.33
C ALA A 201 14.17 -18.92 -3.83
N PHE A 202 14.65 -18.95 -2.58
CA PHE A 202 15.42 -17.86 -1.99
C PHE A 202 16.66 -17.48 -2.81
N ALA A 203 17.33 -18.47 -3.44
CA ALA A 203 18.48 -18.28 -4.32
C ALA A 203 18.25 -17.25 -5.46
N HIS A 204 17.01 -17.11 -5.95
CA HIS A 204 16.70 -16.15 -7.02
C HIS A 204 16.89 -14.68 -6.57
N ALA A 205 16.83 -14.41 -5.25
CA ALA A 205 17.11 -13.09 -4.68
C ALA A 205 18.60 -12.87 -4.33
N GLU A 206 19.44 -13.91 -4.31
CA GLU A 206 20.89 -13.78 -4.00
C GLU A 206 21.61 -12.93 -5.04
N GLY A 207 21.27 -13.10 -6.32
CA GLY A 207 21.78 -12.28 -7.43
C GLY A 207 21.45 -10.79 -7.35
N HIS A 208 20.54 -10.39 -6.44
CA HIS A 208 20.22 -8.99 -6.12
C HIS A 208 20.94 -8.48 -4.86
N GLY A 209 21.92 -9.23 -4.33
CA GLY A 209 22.70 -8.87 -3.13
C GLY A 209 22.04 -9.23 -1.79
N ALA A 210 20.89 -9.91 -1.81
CA ALA A 210 20.12 -10.21 -0.59
C ALA A 210 20.69 -11.36 0.26
N ALA A 211 21.76 -12.04 -0.19
CA ALA A 211 22.29 -13.26 0.43
C ALA A 211 22.47 -13.21 1.98
N PRO A 212 22.98 -12.12 2.60
CA PRO A 212 23.08 -12.04 4.06
C PRO A 212 21.73 -12.16 4.79
N LEU A 213 20.67 -11.58 4.22
CA LEU A 213 19.30 -11.62 4.75
C LEU A 213 18.61 -12.96 4.46
N LEU A 214 18.91 -13.57 3.32
CA LEU A 214 18.35 -14.87 2.92
C LEU A 214 18.87 -16.01 3.81
N ASN A 215 20.13 -15.92 4.26
CA ASN A 215 20.72 -16.85 5.24
C ASN A 215 19.91 -16.95 6.55
N ARG A 216 19.21 -15.88 6.97
CA ARG A 216 18.29 -15.92 8.12
C ARG A 216 17.01 -16.68 7.81
N CYS A 217 16.46 -16.54 6.59
CA CYS A 217 15.29 -17.31 6.16
C CYS A 217 15.58 -18.82 6.11
N THR A 218 16.71 -19.21 5.52
CA THR A 218 17.07 -20.61 5.29
C THR A 218 17.70 -21.27 6.52
N ASN A 219 18.78 -20.72 7.07
CA ASN A 219 19.57 -21.42 8.10
C ASN A 219 19.01 -21.23 9.52
N VAL A 220 18.47 -20.04 9.83
CA VAL A 220 17.96 -19.71 11.17
C VAL A 220 16.47 -20.04 11.30
N LYS A 221 15.63 -19.53 10.39
CA LYS A 221 14.17 -19.73 10.45
C LYS A 221 13.67 -20.99 9.75
N LYS A 222 14.53 -21.66 8.96
CA LYS A 222 14.23 -22.92 8.26
C LYS A 222 12.96 -22.86 7.41
N PHE A 223 12.81 -21.77 6.66
CA PHE A 223 11.80 -21.69 5.62
C PHE A 223 12.31 -22.42 4.36
N ASP A 224 11.51 -23.34 3.81
CA ASP A 224 11.90 -24.11 2.62
C ASP A 224 11.92 -23.25 1.35
N ARG A 225 10.96 -22.34 1.24
CA ARG A 225 10.74 -21.43 0.10
C ARG A 225 9.99 -20.16 0.52
N PRO A 226 10.11 -19.05 -0.22
CA PRO A 226 9.27 -17.87 0.00
C PRO A 226 7.78 -18.17 -0.19
N SER A 227 6.94 -17.40 0.50
CA SER A 227 5.48 -17.42 0.28
C SER A 227 5.12 -16.78 -1.07
N PRO A 228 3.93 -17.02 -1.65
CA PRO A 228 3.64 -16.53 -2.99
C PRO A 228 3.66 -15.00 -3.13
N ILE A 229 3.25 -14.27 -2.09
CA ILE A 229 3.34 -12.80 -2.05
C ILE A 229 4.80 -12.31 -1.97
N GLN A 230 5.69 -13.04 -1.29
CA GLN A 230 7.13 -12.73 -1.28
C GLN A 230 7.72 -13.02 -2.67
N ALA A 231 7.49 -14.23 -3.19
CA ALA A 231 8.00 -14.68 -4.48
C ALA A 231 7.61 -13.75 -5.64
N GLN A 232 6.39 -13.17 -5.64
CA GLN A 232 5.95 -12.26 -6.70
C GLN A 232 6.25 -10.78 -6.44
N CYS A 233 6.27 -10.29 -5.20
CA CYS A 233 6.65 -8.89 -4.91
C CYS A 233 8.16 -8.65 -4.97
N TRP A 234 8.99 -9.63 -4.61
CA TRP A 234 10.45 -9.47 -4.62
C TRP A 234 11.06 -9.13 -6.00
N PRO A 235 10.71 -9.76 -7.14
CA PRO A 235 11.22 -9.32 -8.44
C PRO A 235 10.84 -7.87 -8.78
N VAL A 236 9.67 -7.38 -8.35
CA VAL A 236 9.25 -5.97 -8.52
C VAL A 236 10.08 -5.03 -7.63
N LEU A 237 10.37 -5.44 -6.40
CA LEU A 237 11.01 -4.62 -5.36
C LEU A 237 12.55 -4.73 -5.31
N LEU A 238 13.14 -5.75 -5.93
CA LEU A 238 14.60 -5.95 -6.04
C LEU A 238 15.17 -5.52 -7.39
N ARG A 239 14.37 -5.54 -8.47
CA ARG A 239 14.82 -5.06 -9.78
C ARG A 239 14.76 -3.53 -9.87
N GLU A 240 15.65 -3.01 -10.70
CA GLU A 240 15.59 -1.66 -11.25
C GLU A 240 15.15 -1.80 -12.72
N GLY A 241 14.35 -0.85 -13.22
CA GLY A 241 13.81 -0.89 -14.57
C GLY A 241 14.88 -0.67 -15.64
N SER A 242 14.53 -0.96 -16.90
CA SER A 242 15.38 -0.63 -18.06
C SER A 242 15.56 0.89 -18.27
N ASP A 243 14.74 1.70 -17.61
CA ASP A 243 14.84 3.16 -17.48
C ASP A 243 15.67 3.62 -16.26
N GLY A 244 16.28 2.67 -15.53
CA GLY A 244 17.00 2.90 -14.28
C GLY A 244 16.11 3.24 -13.08
N ARG A 245 14.77 3.17 -13.21
CA ARG A 245 13.85 3.56 -12.12
C ARG A 245 13.43 2.37 -11.29
N ARG A 246 13.28 2.60 -9.98
CA ARG A 246 12.71 1.62 -9.04
C ARG A 246 11.18 1.71 -9.12
N ARG A 247 10.51 0.58 -9.35
CA ARG A 247 9.04 0.51 -9.39
C ARG A 247 8.42 0.51 -7.99
N ASP A 248 7.24 1.11 -7.90
CA ASP A 248 6.32 1.01 -6.77
C ASP A 248 5.52 -0.31 -6.87
N ALA A 249 4.99 -0.80 -5.74
CA ALA A 249 4.25 -2.06 -5.71
C ALA A 249 3.08 -2.09 -4.71
N VAL A 250 1.95 -2.69 -5.09
CA VAL A 250 0.85 -3.03 -4.16
C VAL A 250 0.82 -4.54 -3.97
N GLY A 251 0.86 -5.02 -2.72
CA GLY A 251 0.75 -6.43 -2.35
C GLY A 251 -0.54 -6.75 -1.59
N ILE A 252 -1.51 -7.33 -2.29
CA ILE A 252 -2.80 -7.75 -1.76
C ILE A 252 -2.74 -9.26 -1.46
N ALA A 253 -2.75 -9.64 -0.19
CA ALA A 253 -2.72 -11.05 0.23
C ALA A 253 -3.32 -11.20 1.64
N GLU A 254 -3.84 -12.38 1.98
CA GLU A 254 -4.47 -12.63 3.29
C GLU A 254 -3.58 -12.31 4.51
N THR A 255 -4.17 -12.20 5.69
CA THR A 255 -3.42 -12.15 6.96
C THR A 255 -2.63 -13.44 7.16
N GLY A 256 -1.39 -13.33 7.69
CA GLY A 256 -0.50 -14.49 7.85
C GLY A 256 0.12 -15.04 6.55
N SER A 257 0.06 -14.31 5.44
CA SER A 257 0.70 -14.67 4.15
C SER A 257 2.19 -14.29 4.05
N GLY A 258 2.74 -13.56 5.03
CA GLY A 258 4.16 -13.17 5.06
C GLY A 258 4.51 -11.80 4.46
N LYS A 259 3.51 -10.91 4.30
CA LYS A 259 3.67 -9.54 3.74
C LYS A 259 4.83 -8.73 4.34
N THR A 260 5.09 -8.83 5.64
CA THR A 260 6.19 -8.11 6.32
C THR A 260 7.56 -8.37 5.70
N LEU A 261 7.86 -9.62 5.31
CA LEU A 261 9.11 -9.96 4.60
C LEU A 261 9.03 -9.71 3.08
N ALA A 262 7.83 -9.56 2.51
CA ALA A 262 7.67 -9.13 1.12
C ALA A 262 8.15 -7.69 0.91
N PHE A 263 7.99 -6.79 1.90
CA PHE A 263 8.57 -5.43 1.87
C PHE A 263 9.91 -5.28 2.59
N SER A 264 10.12 -5.93 3.74
CA SER A 264 11.31 -5.68 4.56
C SER A 264 12.60 -6.16 3.90
N LEU A 265 12.59 -7.36 3.32
CA LEU A 265 13.77 -7.92 2.66
C LEU A 265 14.27 -7.04 1.49
N PRO A 266 13.45 -6.64 0.51
CA PRO A 266 13.94 -5.80 -0.59
C PRO A 266 14.37 -4.40 -0.15
N ALA A 267 13.71 -3.79 0.84
CA ALA A 267 14.10 -2.48 1.36
C ALA A 267 15.47 -2.54 2.07
N LEU A 268 15.69 -3.54 2.94
CA LEU A 268 16.96 -3.78 3.61
C LEU A 268 18.08 -4.13 2.60
N THR A 269 17.81 -4.98 1.60
CA THR A 269 18.77 -5.31 0.52
C THR A 269 19.20 -4.06 -0.24
N ALA A 270 18.27 -3.22 -0.67
CA ALA A 270 18.59 -1.98 -1.39
C ALA A 270 19.45 -1.04 -0.52
N MET A 271 19.10 -0.90 0.76
CA MET A 271 19.83 -0.06 1.71
C MET A 271 21.23 -0.59 2.03
N TYR A 272 21.39 -1.92 2.13
CA TYR A 272 22.69 -2.58 2.30
C TYR A 272 23.58 -2.44 1.07
N ASN A 273 23.03 -2.64 -0.13
CA ASN A 273 23.75 -2.46 -1.39
C ASN A 273 24.22 -1.00 -1.57
N GLU A 274 23.40 -0.02 -1.19
CA GLU A 274 23.79 1.39 -1.16
C GLU A 274 24.97 1.68 -0.21
N ASP A 275 25.02 1.06 0.97
CA ASP A 275 26.15 1.24 1.89
C ASP A 275 27.41 0.47 1.44
N ARG A 276 27.27 -0.64 0.69
CA ARG A 276 28.41 -1.30 0.05
C ARG A 276 28.96 -0.49 -1.12
N GLY A 277 28.10 0.04 -1.98
CA GLY A 277 28.50 0.85 -3.13
C GLY A 277 29.18 2.18 -2.76
N ARG A 278 28.85 2.74 -1.59
CA ARG A 278 29.53 3.93 -1.04
C ARG A 278 30.87 3.63 -0.39
N ASN A 279 31.11 2.40 0.08
CA ASN A 279 32.29 2.06 0.88
C ASN A 279 33.24 1.13 0.13
N GLY A 280 34.23 1.73 -0.55
CA GLY A 280 35.43 1.03 -1.02
C GLY A 280 36.31 0.56 0.14
N GLY A 281 35.88 -0.49 0.85
CA GLY A 281 36.63 -1.15 1.93
C GLY A 281 36.51 -0.55 3.33
N GLY A 282 35.95 0.66 3.49
CA GLY A 282 35.85 1.35 4.78
C GLY A 282 34.47 1.26 5.44
N GLY A 283 34.25 0.28 6.33
CA GLY A 283 33.05 0.24 7.17
C GLY A 283 33.11 1.25 8.32
N GLY A 284 32.05 2.05 8.52
CA GLY A 284 31.93 2.89 9.73
C GLY A 284 31.69 4.39 9.53
N GLY A 285 31.03 4.82 8.45
CA GLY A 285 30.42 6.17 8.41
C GLY A 285 29.56 6.39 9.66
N GLY A 286 29.87 7.43 10.44
CA GLY A 286 29.48 7.54 11.85
C GLY A 286 27.97 7.41 12.09
N LYS A 287 27.57 6.51 13.00
CA LYS A 287 26.14 6.21 13.24
C LYS A 287 25.33 7.42 13.74
N ARG A 288 25.94 8.30 14.53
CA ARG A 288 25.27 9.46 15.15
C ARG A 288 24.84 10.47 14.07
N GLY A 289 23.56 10.86 14.10
CA GLY A 289 22.98 11.79 13.12
C GLY A 289 22.61 11.17 11.76
N ARG A 290 22.73 9.84 11.61
CA ARG A 290 22.27 9.13 10.41
C ARG A 290 20.74 9.21 10.30
N LEU A 291 20.27 9.72 9.17
CA LEU A 291 18.85 9.94 8.89
C LEU A 291 18.16 8.66 8.37
N PRO A 292 16.87 8.45 8.70
CA PRO A 292 16.08 7.35 8.17
C PRO A 292 16.08 7.28 6.63
N ARG A 293 16.27 6.07 6.10
CA ARG A 293 16.11 5.76 4.67
C ARG A 293 14.87 4.92 4.36
N MET A 294 14.37 4.20 5.36
CA MET A 294 13.12 3.44 5.29
C MET A 294 12.11 3.96 6.31
N LEU A 295 10.85 4.05 5.88
CA LEU A 295 9.69 4.30 6.74
C LEU A 295 8.61 3.25 6.47
N VAL A 296 8.15 2.59 7.53
CA VAL A 296 6.93 1.77 7.52
C VAL A 296 5.87 2.47 8.37
N LEU A 297 4.69 2.71 7.81
CA LEU A 297 3.52 3.17 8.54
C LEU A 297 2.53 2.02 8.73
N ALA A 298 1.98 1.88 9.93
CA ALA A 298 0.96 0.88 10.28
C ALA A 298 -0.13 1.50 11.18
N PRO A 299 -1.39 1.03 11.12
CA PRO A 299 -2.51 1.69 11.79
C PRO A 299 -2.54 1.48 13.31
N THR A 300 -1.91 0.42 13.82
CA THR A 300 -1.90 0.07 15.25
C THR A 300 -0.48 -0.06 15.80
N ARG A 301 -0.35 0.01 17.13
CA ARG A 301 0.95 -0.06 17.81
C ARG A 301 1.53 -1.46 17.73
N GLU A 302 0.64 -2.44 17.77
CA GLU A 302 0.89 -3.87 17.79
C GLU A 302 1.45 -4.32 16.43
N LEU A 303 0.89 -3.82 15.32
CA LEU A 303 1.41 -4.04 13.98
C LEU A 303 2.73 -3.30 13.75
N ALA A 304 2.85 -2.06 14.24
CA ALA A 304 4.11 -1.33 14.21
C ALA A 304 5.23 -2.05 14.98
N MET A 305 4.92 -2.71 16.10
CA MET A 305 5.87 -3.55 16.85
C MET A 305 6.24 -4.82 16.09
N GLN A 306 5.27 -5.56 15.54
CA GLN A 306 5.55 -6.77 14.75
C GLN A 306 6.43 -6.50 13.52
N SER A 307 6.16 -5.41 12.79
CA SER A 307 6.98 -5.00 11.64
C SER A 307 8.34 -4.41 12.08
N HIS A 308 8.45 -3.84 13.28
CA HIS A 308 9.74 -3.45 13.87
C HIS A 308 10.59 -4.66 14.26
N GLU A 309 10.04 -5.66 14.94
CA GLU A 309 10.76 -6.88 15.35
C GLU A 309 11.41 -7.58 14.15
N VAL A 310 10.69 -7.69 13.03
CA VAL A 310 11.24 -8.24 11.77
C VAL A 310 12.36 -7.36 11.20
N LEU A 311 12.22 -6.03 11.24
CA LEU A 311 13.25 -5.11 10.72
C LEU A 311 14.48 -5.02 11.63
N GLU A 312 14.34 -5.19 12.94
CA GLU A 312 15.45 -5.27 13.89
C GLU A 312 16.22 -6.59 13.70
N GLU A 313 15.51 -7.71 13.62
CA GLU A 313 16.10 -9.05 13.48
C GLU A 313 16.88 -9.20 12.16
N PHE A 314 16.30 -8.77 11.04
CA PHE A 314 16.96 -8.83 9.72
C PHE A 314 17.95 -7.68 9.51
N GLY A 315 17.71 -6.51 10.10
CA GLY A 315 18.64 -5.37 10.04
C GLY A 315 19.99 -5.67 10.70
N ALA A 316 19.99 -6.48 11.76
CA ALA A 316 21.20 -6.89 12.47
C ALA A 316 22.25 -7.57 11.55
N ASP A 317 21.83 -8.45 10.64
CA ASP A 317 22.73 -9.19 9.73
C ASP A 317 23.46 -8.28 8.73
N VAL A 318 22.86 -7.11 8.46
CA VAL A 318 23.36 -6.09 7.52
C VAL A 318 23.82 -4.80 8.22
N SER A 319 23.91 -4.82 9.56
CA SER A 319 24.29 -3.68 10.41
C SER A 319 23.39 -2.43 10.33
N LEU A 320 22.17 -2.57 9.79
CA LEU A 320 21.14 -1.53 9.73
C LEU A 320 20.36 -1.48 11.06
N THR A 321 19.97 -0.29 11.51
CA THR A 321 19.25 -0.08 12.78
C THR A 321 17.82 0.41 12.59
N SER A 322 16.90 -0.08 13.41
CA SER A 322 15.48 0.28 13.38
C SER A 322 15.00 0.95 14.67
N VAL A 323 13.86 1.65 14.61
CA VAL A 323 13.13 2.14 15.79
C VAL A 323 11.62 2.10 15.56
N VAL A 324 10.86 1.74 16.60
CA VAL A 324 9.40 1.81 16.61
C VAL A 324 8.88 3.09 17.29
N ILE A 325 7.89 3.73 16.67
CA ILE A 325 7.36 5.04 17.07
C ILE A 325 5.82 4.98 17.18
N TYR A 326 5.31 4.94 18.41
CA TYR A 326 3.87 4.89 18.68
C TYR A 326 3.44 5.67 19.93
N GLY A 327 2.16 6.03 19.98
CA GLY A 327 1.53 6.84 21.04
C GLY A 327 1.41 6.14 22.40
N GLY A 328 0.98 6.87 23.43
CA GLY A 328 0.74 6.32 24.77
C GLY A 328 1.98 5.96 25.62
N VAL A 329 3.19 5.95 25.03
CA VAL A 329 4.47 5.83 25.76
C VAL A 329 5.28 7.12 25.73
N PRO A 330 6.21 7.36 26.70
CA PRO A 330 6.98 8.61 26.77
C PRO A 330 7.86 8.87 25.53
N LYS A 331 7.73 10.08 24.95
CA LYS A 331 8.50 10.49 23.74
C LYS A 331 10.02 10.44 23.92
N HIS A 332 10.54 10.58 25.15
CA HIS A 332 11.98 10.70 25.43
C HIS A 332 12.82 9.53 24.87
N GLN A 333 12.38 8.29 25.02
CA GLN A 333 13.14 7.12 24.55
C GLN A 333 13.18 7.07 23.01
N GLN A 334 12.03 7.27 22.35
CA GLN A 334 11.94 7.38 20.89
C GLN A 334 12.86 8.49 20.36
N LYS A 335 12.83 9.69 20.96
CA LYS A 335 13.76 10.79 20.64
C LYS A 335 15.24 10.48 20.93
N SER A 336 15.54 9.63 21.90
CA SER A 336 16.93 9.26 22.21
C SER A 336 17.51 8.30 21.18
N THR A 337 16.71 7.33 20.72
CA THR A 337 17.10 6.41 19.64
C THR A 337 17.25 7.17 18.32
N LEU A 338 16.27 8.02 17.95
CA LEU A 338 16.34 8.88 16.75
C LEU A 338 17.61 9.75 16.71
N ARG A 339 17.93 10.46 17.80
CA ARG A 339 19.17 11.26 17.90
C ARG A 339 20.47 10.45 17.90
N SER A 340 20.39 9.14 18.15
CA SER A 340 21.54 8.23 18.03
C SER A 340 21.80 7.80 16.59
N GLY A 341 20.86 8.07 15.67
CA GLY A 341 20.87 7.71 14.26
C GLY A 341 20.25 6.34 13.99
N VAL A 342 19.35 6.28 13.01
CA VAL A 342 18.61 5.07 12.62
C VAL A 342 18.48 4.97 11.11
N ASP A 343 18.48 3.75 10.57
CA ASP A 343 18.26 3.49 9.15
C ASP A 343 16.77 3.32 8.81
N CYS A 344 16.01 2.68 9.71
CA CYS A 344 14.59 2.36 9.51
C CYS A 344 13.72 2.93 10.63
N VAL A 345 12.57 3.51 10.27
CA VAL A 345 11.49 3.86 11.21
C VAL A 345 10.26 3.01 10.92
N VAL A 346 9.62 2.49 11.98
CA VAL A 346 8.28 1.89 11.92
C VAL A 346 7.35 2.68 12.84
N ALA A 347 6.19 3.13 12.37
CA ALA A 347 5.39 4.06 13.14
C ALA A 347 3.87 3.98 12.96
N THR A 348 3.14 4.42 14.00
CA THR A 348 1.74 4.85 13.89
C THR A 348 1.68 6.35 13.55
N PRO A 349 0.85 6.81 12.59
CA PRO A 349 0.90 8.16 12.03
C PRO A 349 0.99 9.30 13.05
N GLY A 350 0.00 9.48 13.94
CA GLY A 350 -0.05 10.65 14.84
C GLY A 350 1.18 10.85 15.72
N ARG A 351 1.81 9.77 16.23
CA ARG A 351 3.08 9.90 17.00
C ARG A 351 4.28 10.19 16.11
N LEU A 352 4.28 9.78 14.84
CA LEU A 352 5.34 10.21 13.93
C LEU A 352 5.16 11.70 13.58
N LYS A 353 3.93 12.14 13.31
CA LYS A 353 3.59 13.55 13.08
C LYS A 353 4.02 14.43 14.26
N ASP A 354 3.66 14.05 15.49
CA ASP A 354 4.17 14.66 16.75
C ASP A 354 5.69 14.93 16.69
N LEU A 355 6.47 13.92 16.29
CA LEU A 355 7.94 13.98 16.33
C LEU A 355 8.55 14.72 15.13
N ILE A 356 7.84 14.80 13.99
CA ILE A 356 8.16 15.68 12.87
C ILE A 356 7.95 17.14 13.29
N ASP A 357 6.79 17.45 13.86
CA ASP A 357 6.41 18.81 14.26
C ASP A 357 7.27 19.33 15.42
N GLU A 358 7.71 18.43 16.31
CA GLU A 358 8.71 18.70 17.36
C GLU A 358 10.17 18.67 16.84
N GLY A 359 10.42 18.70 15.52
CA GLY A 359 11.75 18.74 14.90
C GLY A 359 12.69 17.59 15.31
N SER A 360 12.13 16.46 15.74
CA SER A 360 12.83 15.37 16.43
C SER A 360 13.11 14.16 15.53
N VAL A 361 12.59 14.16 14.30
CA VAL A 361 12.96 13.28 13.19
C VAL A 361 12.90 14.08 11.89
N ASP A 362 13.89 13.90 11.02
CA ASP A 362 13.83 14.31 9.62
C ASP A 362 13.62 13.06 8.74
N LEU A 363 12.74 13.16 7.76
CA LEU A 363 12.40 12.09 6.82
C LEU A 363 12.91 12.38 5.38
N SER A 364 13.65 13.48 5.18
CA SER A 364 14.12 13.93 3.85
C SER A 364 14.92 12.90 3.05
N LYS A 365 15.47 11.87 3.72
CA LYS A 365 16.24 10.77 3.13
C LYS A 365 15.47 9.44 3.02
N VAL A 366 14.18 9.41 3.38
CA VAL A 366 13.31 8.24 3.22
C VAL A 366 13.02 7.98 1.75
N ARG A 367 13.75 7.00 1.19
CA ARG A 367 13.63 6.53 -0.20
C ARG A 367 12.87 5.22 -0.33
N GLN A 368 12.64 4.50 0.77
CA GLN A 368 11.79 3.30 0.84
C GLN A 368 10.60 3.61 1.77
N LEU A 369 9.41 3.83 1.21
CA LEU A 369 8.17 4.08 1.97
C LEU A 369 7.26 2.87 1.88
N VAL A 370 6.75 2.39 3.02
CA VAL A 370 5.77 1.30 3.11
C VAL A 370 4.54 1.75 3.87
N LEU A 371 3.34 1.50 3.34
CA LEU A 371 2.10 1.49 4.10
C LEU A 371 1.64 0.04 4.30
N ASP A 372 1.57 -0.42 5.54
CA ASP A 372 1.06 -1.74 5.92
C ASP A 372 -0.36 -1.61 6.49
N GLU A 373 -1.23 -2.57 6.17
CA GLU A 373 -2.70 -2.42 6.23
C GLU A 373 -3.18 -1.09 5.59
N ALA A 374 -2.74 -0.86 4.36
CA ALA A 374 -2.92 0.40 3.64
C ALA A 374 -4.40 0.79 3.40
N ASP A 375 -5.34 -0.15 3.39
CA ASP A 375 -6.78 0.10 3.42
C ASP A 375 -7.19 0.88 4.68
N ARG A 376 -6.88 0.34 5.87
CA ARG A 376 -7.19 1.00 7.15
C ARG A 376 -6.49 2.35 7.33
N MET A 377 -5.34 2.51 6.70
CA MET A 377 -4.56 3.75 6.72
C MET A 377 -5.15 4.87 5.85
N LEU A 378 -5.95 4.51 4.83
CA LEU A 378 -6.49 5.46 3.87
C LEU A 378 -7.98 5.75 4.04
N ASP A 379 -8.75 4.86 4.66
CA ASP A 379 -10.22 4.91 4.66
C ASP A 379 -10.81 5.86 5.73
N MET A 380 -10.46 5.70 7.02
CA MET A 380 -11.21 6.30 8.14
C MET A 380 -10.33 6.91 9.25
N GLY A 381 -9.56 7.95 8.91
CA GLY A 381 -9.06 8.93 9.91
C GLY A 381 -7.55 9.20 9.95
N PHE A 382 -6.71 8.35 9.37
CA PHE A 382 -5.25 8.59 9.29
C PHE A 382 -4.80 9.36 8.03
N ILE A 383 -5.71 9.60 7.09
CA ILE A 383 -5.38 10.05 5.73
C ILE A 383 -4.56 11.34 5.67
N ASP A 384 -4.88 12.34 6.49
CA ASP A 384 -4.20 13.63 6.47
C ASP A 384 -2.87 13.63 7.25
N ASP A 385 -2.77 12.81 8.31
CA ASP A 385 -1.49 12.49 8.95
C ASP A 385 -0.55 11.79 7.95
N VAL A 386 -1.06 10.82 7.17
CA VAL A 386 -0.31 10.10 6.13
C VAL A 386 0.11 11.07 5.02
N ARG A 387 -0.78 11.93 4.50
CA ARG A 387 -0.43 13.00 3.55
C ARG A 387 0.71 13.87 4.08
N TYR A 388 0.58 14.33 5.33
CA TYR A 388 1.58 15.17 5.96
C TYR A 388 2.93 14.46 6.09
N ILE A 389 2.97 13.24 6.63
CA ILE A 389 4.19 12.44 6.78
C ILE A 389 4.85 12.16 5.43
N VAL A 390 4.07 11.74 4.42
CA VAL A 390 4.58 11.42 3.08
C VAL A 390 5.11 12.67 2.35
N SER A 391 4.63 13.87 2.68
CA SER A 391 5.19 15.15 2.20
C SER A 391 6.58 15.48 2.78
N LYS A 392 7.02 14.80 3.86
CA LYS A 392 8.36 14.97 4.46
C LYS A 392 9.37 13.92 3.99
N CYS A 393 8.91 12.85 3.34
CA CYS A 393 9.78 11.85 2.72
C CYS A 393 10.44 12.43 1.46
N THR A 394 11.46 11.74 0.90
CA THR A 394 12.01 12.08 -0.42
C THR A 394 10.88 12.11 -1.47
N PRO A 395 10.85 13.07 -2.41
CA PRO A 395 9.87 13.10 -3.51
C PRO A 395 9.92 11.85 -4.42
N ARG A 396 8.89 11.62 -5.24
CA ARG A 396 8.84 10.44 -6.16
C ARG A 396 9.73 10.64 -7.37
N GLU A 397 9.70 11.85 -7.91
CA GLU A 397 10.56 12.37 -8.97
C GLU A 397 12.06 12.20 -8.63
N ASP A 398 12.43 12.35 -7.35
CA ASP A 398 13.77 12.09 -6.81
C ASP A 398 14.07 10.59 -6.62
N GLY A 399 13.14 9.70 -6.96
CA GLY A 399 13.29 8.24 -6.88
C GLY A 399 13.01 7.63 -5.50
N ARG A 400 12.04 8.15 -4.74
CA ARG A 400 11.42 7.40 -3.63
C ARG A 400 10.56 6.27 -4.20
N ARG A 401 10.83 5.03 -3.77
CA ARG A 401 9.93 3.90 -3.94
C ARG A 401 8.85 3.90 -2.85
N THR A 402 7.61 3.69 -3.25
CA THR A 402 6.45 3.47 -2.37
C THR A 402 5.90 2.05 -2.56
N ALA A 403 5.65 1.35 -1.46
CA ALA A 403 4.97 0.06 -1.47
C ALA A 403 3.76 0.07 -0.53
N MET A 404 2.67 -0.58 -0.90
CA MET A 404 1.46 -0.68 -0.09
C MET A 404 1.05 -2.13 0.06
N PHE A 405 0.72 -2.56 1.28
CA PHE A 405 0.35 -3.93 1.60
C PHE A 405 -0.94 -3.98 2.39
N SER A 406 -1.83 -4.92 2.05
CA SER A 406 -3.07 -5.16 2.80
C SER A 406 -3.63 -6.57 2.55
N ALA A 407 -4.71 -6.93 3.23
CA ALA A 407 -5.59 -8.05 2.91
C ALA A 407 -6.83 -7.65 2.09
N THR A 408 -7.17 -6.35 1.99
CA THR A 408 -8.26 -5.85 1.13
C THR A 408 -7.76 -4.71 0.23
N TRP A 409 -8.48 -4.42 -0.85
CA TRP A 409 -8.09 -3.36 -1.81
C TRP A 409 -9.28 -2.74 -2.57
N PRO A 410 -10.30 -2.20 -1.86
CA PRO A 410 -11.51 -1.68 -2.49
C PRO A 410 -11.21 -0.50 -3.43
N PRO A 411 -12.08 -0.19 -4.43
CA PRO A 411 -11.84 0.83 -5.45
C PRO A 411 -11.49 2.23 -4.90
N GLU A 412 -12.06 2.60 -3.75
CA GLU A 412 -11.85 3.87 -3.06
C GLU A 412 -10.39 3.99 -2.58
N VAL A 413 -9.93 2.97 -1.84
CA VAL A 413 -8.53 2.80 -1.40
C VAL A 413 -7.61 2.73 -2.62
N ALA A 414 -8.01 2.00 -3.67
CA ALA A 414 -7.22 1.84 -4.88
C ALA A 414 -7.03 3.15 -5.68
N GLY A 415 -8.03 4.04 -5.67
CA GLY A 415 -7.95 5.37 -6.26
C GLY A 415 -7.06 6.30 -5.43
N LEU A 416 -7.29 6.34 -4.12
CA LEU A 416 -6.53 7.16 -3.18
C LEU A 416 -5.05 6.73 -3.08
N ALA A 417 -4.76 5.44 -3.21
CA ALA A 417 -3.40 4.91 -3.31
C ALA A 417 -2.62 5.41 -4.54
N MET A 418 -3.29 5.83 -5.62
CA MET A 418 -2.60 6.44 -6.77
C MET A 418 -2.12 7.87 -6.47
N GLU A 419 -2.71 8.59 -5.50
CA GLU A 419 -2.08 9.80 -4.94
C GLU A 419 -0.73 9.47 -4.26
N TYR A 420 -0.59 8.24 -3.77
CA TYR A 420 0.53 7.55 -3.09
C TYR A 420 1.77 7.20 -3.93
N MET A 421 1.59 6.86 -5.20
CA MET A 421 2.56 6.05 -5.95
C MET A 421 2.96 6.66 -7.30
N ASN A 422 3.94 6.06 -7.97
CA ASN A 422 4.23 6.26 -9.39
C ASN A 422 4.25 4.91 -10.12
N ASP A 423 3.30 4.70 -11.03
CA ASP A 423 3.14 3.48 -11.83
C ASP A 423 3.35 2.18 -11.03
N PRO A 424 2.50 1.89 -10.02
CA PRO A 424 2.70 0.72 -9.17
C PRO A 424 2.32 -0.59 -9.86
N VAL A 425 3.14 -1.64 -9.70
CA VAL A 425 2.75 -3.01 -10.07
C VAL A 425 1.90 -3.61 -8.95
N ARG A 426 0.69 -4.09 -9.27
CA ARG A 426 -0.24 -4.68 -8.32
C ARG A 426 -0.14 -6.20 -8.34
N VAL A 427 0.05 -6.80 -7.17
CA VAL A 427 0.22 -8.24 -6.94
C VAL A 427 -0.93 -8.71 -6.04
N TYR A 428 -1.83 -9.52 -6.57
CA TYR A 428 -2.94 -10.14 -5.85
C TYR A 428 -2.62 -11.61 -5.59
N VAL A 429 -2.92 -12.12 -4.39
CA VAL A 429 -2.66 -13.52 -4.00
C VAL A 429 -3.86 -14.10 -3.23
N GLY A 430 -4.58 -15.03 -3.86
CA GLY A 430 -5.71 -15.76 -3.28
C GLY A 430 -6.06 -17.00 -4.12
N LYS A 431 -5.86 -18.19 -3.54
CA LYS A 431 -5.80 -19.50 -4.24
C LYS A 431 -6.87 -19.75 -5.31
N ASP A 432 -8.13 -19.48 -4.99
CA ASP A 432 -9.26 -19.79 -5.87
C ASP A 432 -9.98 -18.51 -6.36
N GLY A 433 -9.38 -17.34 -6.16
CA GLY A 433 -10.13 -16.08 -6.16
C GLY A 433 -9.31 -14.81 -6.40
N ALA A 434 -8.10 -14.86 -6.97
CA ALA A 434 -7.46 -13.65 -7.49
C ALA A 434 -8.21 -13.05 -8.70
N ALA A 435 -9.13 -13.81 -9.32
CA ALA A 435 -10.11 -13.33 -10.29
C ALA A 435 -11.51 -13.05 -9.66
N GLU A 436 -11.74 -13.34 -8.37
CA GLU A 436 -12.92 -12.88 -7.63
C GLU A 436 -12.61 -11.57 -6.87
N MET A 437 -11.36 -11.43 -6.37
CA MET A 437 -10.72 -10.17 -5.99
C MET A 437 -10.52 -9.21 -7.18
N ILE A 438 -11.01 -9.56 -8.38
CA ILE A 438 -11.04 -8.73 -9.58
C ILE A 438 -12.31 -9.12 -10.36
N GLY A 439 -13.49 -8.66 -9.88
CA GLY A 439 -14.75 -8.80 -10.62
C GLY A 439 -14.70 -8.13 -11.99
N GLU A 440 -15.70 -8.35 -12.85
CA GLU A 440 -15.64 -8.10 -14.30
C GLU A 440 -15.21 -6.66 -14.70
N ASN A 441 -15.53 -5.65 -13.87
CA ASN A 441 -15.12 -4.24 -14.06
C ASN A 441 -13.70 -3.91 -13.55
N GLY A 442 -12.98 -4.87 -12.98
CA GLY A 442 -11.73 -4.67 -12.24
C GLY A 442 -11.90 -4.40 -10.73
N GLU A 443 -13.10 -4.60 -10.18
CA GLU A 443 -13.46 -4.29 -8.79
C GLU A 443 -12.99 -5.37 -7.80
N ALA A 444 -12.51 -4.96 -6.61
CA ALA A 444 -11.90 -5.90 -5.67
C ALA A 444 -12.89 -6.60 -4.74
N GLY A 445 -13.31 -7.81 -5.10
CA GLY A 445 -14.08 -8.69 -4.21
C GLY A 445 -13.35 -9.01 -2.90
N LEU A 446 -14.08 -8.98 -1.78
CA LEU A 446 -13.54 -9.24 -0.45
C LEU A 446 -13.46 -10.76 -0.19
N SER A 447 -12.24 -11.31 -0.12
CA SER A 447 -12.02 -12.71 0.26
C SER A 447 -11.26 -12.84 1.57
N ALA A 448 -11.84 -13.60 2.51
CA ALA A 448 -11.28 -13.84 3.84
C ALA A 448 -10.41 -15.12 3.88
N ASN A 449 -9.52 -15.22 4.86
CA ASN A 449 -8.59 -16.34 5.01
C ASN A 449 -9.34 -17.67 5.17
N LYS A 450 -9.26 -18.56 4.16
CA LYS A 450 -10.00 -19.83 4.12
C LYS A 450 -9.54 -20.86 5.16
N ARG A 451 -8.40 -20.63 5.85
CA ARG A 451 -7.96 -21.44 7.00
C ARG A 451 -8.75 -21.16 8.28
N VAL A 452 -9.49 -20.05 8.34
CA VAL A 452 -10.37 -19.72 9.47
C VAL A 452 -11.76 -20.26 9.21
N LYS A 453 -12.20 -21.27 9.98
CA LYS A 453 -13.59 -21.73 9.93
C LYS A 453 -14.52 -20.60 10.40
N GLN A 454 -15.25 -20.03 9.45
CA GLN A 454 -16.30 -19.06 9.74
C GLN A 454 -17.58 -19.78 10.18
N THR A 455 -18.34 -19.18 11.07
CA THR A 455 -19.64 -19.68 11.54
C THR A 455 -20.48 -18.47 11.94
N VAL A 456 -21.59 -18.27 11.25
CA VAL A 456 -22.49 -17.12 11.44
C VAL A 456 -23.74 -17.62 12.16
N GLU A 457 -24.10 -16.97 13.26
CA GLU A 457 -25.27 -17.31 14.06
C GLU A 457 -26.16 -16.05 14.17
N VAL A 458 -27.36 -16.11 13.59
CA VAL A 458 -28.34 -15.02 13.71
C VAL A 458 -29.04 -15.17 15.05
N ILE A 459 -28.84 -14.19 15.94
CA ILE A 459 -29.40 -14.15 17.30
C ILE A 459 -29.88 -12.75 17.64
N GLU A 460 -30.93 -12.65 18.44
CA GLU A 460 -31.40 -11.38 18.99
C GLU A 460 -30.35 -10.73 19.91
N ASP A 461 -30.29 -9.40 19.95
CA ASP A 461 -29.27 -8.67 20.71
C ASP A 461 -29.26 -8.99 22.20
N ARG A 462 -30.44 -9.13 22.82
CA ARG A 462 -30.57 -9.58 24.22
C ARG A 462 -29.97 -10.98 24.47
N ALA A 463 -29.89 -11.83 23.46
CA ALA A 463 -29.35 -13.19 23.56
C ALA A 463 -27.82 -13.25 23.41
N ARG A 464 -27.18 -12.24 22.78
CA ARG A 464 -25.72 -12.19 22.54
C ARG A 464 -24.92 -12.50 23.81
N SER A 465 -25.24 -11.85 24.91
CA SER A 465 -24.55 -12.02 26.21
C SER A 465 -24.79 -13.39 26.87
N ALA A 466 -25.87 -14.09 26.53
CA ALA A 466 -26.11 -15.47 26.97
C ALA A 466 -25.33 -16.46 26.07
N ARG A 467 -25.40 -16.28 24.75
CA ARG A 467 -24.72 -17.12 23.76
C ARG A 467 -23.21 -17.05 23.88
N LEU A 468 -22.62 -15.87 24.07
CA LEU A 468 -21.18 -15.71 24.34
C LEU A 468 -20.73 -16.52 25.57
N ARG A 469 -21.49 -16.46 26.68
CA ARG A 469 -21.22 -17.28 27.87
C ARG A 469 -21.41 -18.78 27.64
N GLN A 470 -22.23 -19.20 26.67
CA GLN A 470 -22.35 -20.60 26.26
C GLN A 470 -21.15 -21.05 25.43
N LEU A 471 -20.77 -20.26 24.41
CA LEU A 471 -19.61 -20.51 23.55
C LEU A 471 -18.31 -20.57 24.37
N LEU A 472 -18.04 -19.58 25.23
CA LEU A 472 -16.87 -19.57 26.11
C LEU A 472 -16.83 -20.82 27.01
N ARG A 473 -17.96 -21.23 27.61
CA ARG A 473 -18.02 -22.48 28.40
C ARG A 473 -17.82 -23.74 27.55
N GLY A 474 -18.13 -23.71 26.26
CA GLY A 474 -17.79 -24.76 25.30
C GLY A 474 -16.29 -24.86 25.02
N TYR A 475 -15.61 -23.73 24.81
CA TYR A 475 -14.17 -23.67 24.52
C TYR A 475 -13.29 -23.89 25.77
N TYR A 476 -13.73 -23.45 26.95
CA TYR A 476 -12.98 -23.56 28.23
C TYR A 476 -13.25 -24.85 29.03
N LYS A 477 -14.17 -25.73 28.58
CA LYS A 477 -14.41 -27.03 29.23
C LYS A 477 -13.19 -27.95 29.06
N GLY A 478 -12.34 -27.96 30.09
CA GLY A 478 -11.16 -28.83 30.19
C GLY A 478 -9.96 -28.26 30.95
N GLY A 479 -9.99 -27.00 31.42
CA GLY A 479 -8.91 -26.38 32.21
C GLY A 479 -7.63 -26.05 31.42
N LYS A 480 -7.44 -26.67 30.26
CA LYS A 480 -6.49 -26.27 29.22
C LYS A 480 -7.27 -25.62 28.08
N VAL A 481 -6.76 -24.50 27.56
CA VAL A 481 -7.26 -23.94 26.29
C VAL A 481 -7.10 -25.01 25.22
N LYS A 482 -8.16 -25.33 24.48
CA LYS A 482 -8.07 -26.22 23.32
C LYS A 482 -7.33 -25.50 22.20
N THR A 483 -6.00 -25.62 22.18
CA THR A 483 -5.13 -25.23 21.06
C THR A 483 -5.29 -26.22 19.88
N GLY A 484 -6.55 -26.47 19.50
CA GLY A 484 -6.94 -27.32 18.38
C GLY A 484 -7.03 -26.53 17.09
N PHE A 485 -5.95 -25.83 16.73
CA PHE A 485 -5.74 -25.43 15.35
C PHE A 485 -5.48 -26.71 14.55
N ARG A 486 -6.25 -26.91 13.49
CA ARG A 486 -6.17 -28.06 12.58
C ARG A 486 -6.42 -27.56 11.16
#